data_AF-A0A834P7Y8-F1
#
_entry.id   AF-A0A834P7Y8-F1
#
_cell.length_a   1.000
_cell.length_b   1.000
_cell.length_c   1.000
_cell.angle_alpha   90.00
_cell.angle_beta   90.00
_cell.angle_gamma   90.00
#
_symmetry.space_group_name_H-M   'P 1'
#
loop_
_entity.id
_entity.type
_entity.pdbx_description
1 polymer ?
#
loop_
_entity_poly.entity_id
_entity_poly.type
_entity_poly.pdbx_seq_one_letter_code
_entity_poly.pdbx_strand_id
1 'polypeptide(L)'
;MHVKDKSGLDDVYNFKTFGQSMILLFQMSTSAGWDGVLDGIINEEDCQEPNNEIGYPGNCGSSTIGIAYLLSYLVISFLIVINMYIAVILENYSQATEDVQEGLTDDDYDMYYEIWQQFDPKGTQYIRYDQLSDFLDVLEPPLQIHKPNKYKIVSMDIPICKGDLMFCVDILDALTKDFFARKGNPIEETGELGEVQTRPGETGYEPVSSTLWRQREEYCARLIQNAWRKHKQQRLGGPSEESDDPDTDPRVRQTAVLVESDGFVTKNGHRVVIHSRSPSVTSRTADV
;
A
#
# COMPACT_ATOMS: atom_id res chain seq x y z
N MET A 1 12.09 -55.98 -6.39
CA MET A 1 10.99 -56.86 -6.86
C MET A 1 11.58 -57.85 -7.85
N HIS A 2 11.30 -59.15 -7.75
CA HIS A 2 11.91 -60.19 -8.60
C HIS A 2 11.03 -60.57 -9.80
N VAL A 3 10.22 -59.64 -10.32
CA VAL A 3 9.32 -59.92 -11.44
C VAL A 3 10.12 -60.19 -12.71
N LYS A 4 9.64 -61.13 -13.52
CA LYS A 4 10.18 -61.44 -14.84
C LYS A 4 10.08 -60.23 -15.77
N ASP A 5 11.15 -59.95 -16.49
CA ASP A 5 11.19 -58.87 -17.49
C ASP A 5 10.16 -59.15 -18.60
N LYS A 6 9.19 -58.22 -18.77
CA LYS A 6 8.06 -58.32 -19.71
C LYS A 6 7.48 -56.92 -19.97
N SER A 7 7.10 -56.67 -21.21
CA SER A 7 6.45 -55.44 -21.68
C SER A 7 7.24 -54.17 -21.34
N GLY A 8 6.93 -53.48 -20.25
CA GLY A 8 7.62 -52.26 -19.79
C GLY A 8 8.72 -52.48 -18.76
N LEU A 9 8.97 -53.72 -18.32
CA LEU A 9 10.07 -54.07 -17.41
C LEU A 9 11.21 -54.74 -18.21
N ASP A 10 12.39 -54.14 -18.16
CA ASP A 10 13.60 -54.62 -18.84
C ASP A 10 14.85 -54.42 -17.95
N ASP A 11 16.02 -54.89 -18.37
CA ASP A 11 17.28 -54.79 -17.60
C ASP A 11 17.69 -53.35 -17.28
N VAL A 12 17.20 -52.37 -18.06
CA VAL A 12 17.41 -50.94 -17.85
C VAL A 12 16.32 -50.32 -16.96
N TYR A 13 15.05 -50.63 -17.22
CA TYR A 13 13.88 -50.07 -16.53
C TYR A 13 13.22 -51.11 -15.65
N ASN A 14 13.59 -51.16 -14.36
CA ASN A 14 13.08 -52.15 -13.42
C ASN A 14 13.16 -51.67 -11.95
N PHE A 15 12.65 -52.52 -11.06
CA PHE A 15 12.68 -52.35 -9.60
C PHE A 15 13.75 -53.24 -8.92
N LYS A 16 14.88 -53.51 -9.60
CA LYS A 16 16.01 -54.30 -9.05
C LYS A 16 16.90 -53.42 -8.16
N THR A 17 17.18 -52.18 -8.57
CA THR A 17 17.96 -51.20 -7.79
C THR A 17 17.19 -49.92 -7.50
N PHE A 18 17.61 -49.17 -6.47
CA PHE A 18 16.99 -47.89 -6.10
C PHE A 18 17.02 -46.87 -7.25
N GLY A 19 18.17 -46.72 -7.94
CA GLY A 19 18.30 -45.77 -9.04
C GLY A 19 17.39 -46.09 -10.22
N GLN A 20 17.32 -47.37 -10.63
CA GLN A 20 16.43 -47.81 -11.70
C GLN A 20 14.96 -47.61 -11.32
N SER A 21 14.61 -47.87 -10.07
CA SER A 21 13.26 -47.64 -9.54
C SER A 21 12.88 -46.15 -9.61
N MET A 22 13.81 -45.24 -9.26
CA MET A 22 13.56 -43.80 -9.33
C MET A 22 13.39 -43.30 -10.76
N ILE A 23 14.17 -43.81 -11.72
CA ILE A 23 14.03 -43.44 -13.14
C ILE A 23 12.66 -43.88 -13.68
N LEU A 24 12.24 -45.10 -13.35
CA LEU A 24 10.96 -45.65 -13.78
C LEU A 24 9.79 -44.88 -13.13
N LEU A 25 9.87 -44.56 -11.83
CA LEU A 25 8.88 -43.71 -11.16
C LEU A 25 8.83 -42.30 -11.77
N PHE A 26 9.99 -41.69 -12.05
CA PHE A 26 10.05 -40.39 -12.70
C PHE A 26 9.35 -40.38 -14.07
N GLN A 27 9.56 -41.42 -14.89
CA GLN A 27 8.84 -41.57 -16.15
C GLN A 27 7.32 -41.73 -15.94
N MET A 28 6.90 -42.51 -14.94
CA MET A 28 5.49 -42.69 -14.62
C MET A 28 4.84 -41.44 -14.01
N SER A 29 5.61 -40.53 -13.41
CA SER A 29 5.10 -39.27 -12.87
C SER A 29 4.46 -38.38 -13.95
N THR A 30 4.90 -38.53 -15.21
CA THR A 30 4.31 -37.87 -16.38
C THR A 30 3.25 -38.73 -17.07
N SER A 31 2.75 -39.79 -16.42
CA SER A 31 1.81 -40.78 -16.97
C SER A 31 2.30 -41.51 -18.23
N ALA A 32 3.61 -41.58 -18.46
CA ALA A 32 4.17 -42.27 -19.62
C ALA A 32 4.52 -43.73 -19.30
N GLY A 33 4.07 -44.68 -20.14
CA GLY A 33 4.46 -46.09 -20.07
C GLY A 33 4.03 -46.85 -18.82
N TRP A 34 3.08 -46.32 -18.04
CA TRP A 34 2.56 -46.98 -16.82
C TRP A 34 1.80 -48.28 -17.14
N ASP A 35 1.22 -48.37 -18.33
CA ASP A 35 0.49 -49.53 -18.84
C ASP A 35 1.41 -50.73 -19.06
N GLY A 36 2.58 -50.49 -19.67
CA GLY A 36 3.61 -51.53 -19.87
C GLY A 36 4.24 -51.99 -18.55
N VAL A 37 4.43 -51.06 -17.60
CA VAL A 37 4.91 -51.40 -16.24
C VAL A 37 3.85 -52.20 -15.49
N LEU A 38 2.57 -51.82 -15.59
CA LEU A 38 1.46 -52.54 -14.96
C LEU A 38 1.38 -53.97 -15.50
N ASP A 39 1.41 -54.14 -16.83
CA ASP A 39 1.37 -55.45 -17.48
C ASP A 39 2.51 -56.38 -17.01
N GLY A 40 3.71 -55.84 -16.82
CA GLY A 40 4.83 -56.57 -16.23
C GLY A 40 4.55 -57.00 -14.77
N ILE A 41 4.02 -56.10 -13.94
CA ILE A 41 3.81 -56.31 -12.50
C ILE A 41 2.64 -57.24 -12.18
N ILE A 42 1.59 -57.30 -13.02
CA ILE A 42 0.40 -58.14 -12.80
C ILE A 42 0.55 -59.56 -13.36
N ASN A 43 1.67 -59.88 -14.00
CA ASN A 43 1.85 -61.17 -14.66
C ASN A 43 2.01 -62.33 -13.65
N GLU A 44 0.97 -63.14 -13.55
CA GLU A 44 0.90 -64.35 -12.72
C GLU A 44 0.93 -65.66 -13.54
N GLU A 45 0.76 -65.60 -14.86
CA GLU A 45 0.64 -66.81 -15.71
C GLU A 45 2.00 -67.31 -16.23
N ASP A 46 2.93 -66.41 -16.59
CA ASP A 46 4.23 -66.77 -17.19
C ASP A 46 5.40 -66.73 -16.18
N CYS A 47 5.18 -67.21 -14.96
CA CYS A 47 6.13 -67.08 -13.86
C CYS A 47 6.40 -68.38 -13.09
N GLN A 48 7.46 -68.38 -12.29
CA GLN A 48 7.90 -69.47 -11.43
C GLN A 48 7.57 -69.11 -9.98
N GLU A 49 6.80 -69.98 -9.33
CA GLU A 49 6.44 -69.86 -7.92
C GLU A 49 7.68 -69.92 -7.01
N PRO A 50 7.62 -69.27 -5.82
CA PRO A 50 8.69 -69.33 -4.84
C PRO A 50 8.91 -70.76 -4.34
N ASN A 51 10.16 -71.22 -4.35
CA ASN A 51 10.53 -72.52 -3.79
C ASN A 51 11.47 -72.31 -2.59
N ASN A 52 10.90 -72.44 -1.39
CA ASN A 52 11.59 -72.24 -0.13
C ASN A 52 12.66 -73.33 0.16
N GLU A 53 12.57 -74.51 -0.45
CA GLU A 53 13.55 -75.60 -0.25
C GLU A 53 14.87 -75.33 -0.99
N ILE A 54 14.82 -74.60 -2.11
CA ILE A 54 15.97 -74.23 -2.94
C ILE A 54 16.42 -72.78 -2.64
N GLY A 55 15.66 -72.05 -1.81
CA GLY A 55 15.92 -70.64 -1.52
C GLY A 55 15.59 -69.69 -2.68
N TYR A 56 14.71 -70.10 -3.60
CA TYR A 56 14.33 -69.29 -4.76
C TYR A 56 13.09 -68.43 -4.44
N PRO A 57 13.18 -67.09 -4.49
CA PRO A 57 12.10 -66.19 -4.09
C PRO A 57 10.92 -66.10 -5.09
N GLY A 58 10.98 -66.81 -6.21
CA GLY A 58 9.98 -66.73 -7.28
C GLY A 58 10.13 -65.47 -8.14
N ASN A 59 9.49 -65.47 -9.31
CA ASN A 59 9.48 -64.31 -10.22
C ASN A 59 8.08 -63.88 -10.70
N CYS A 60 7.06 -64.30 -9.95
CA CYS A 60 5.67 -63.92 -10.18
C CYS A 60 5.38 -62.49 -9.72
N GLY A 61 4.56 -61.80 -10.51
CA GLY A 61 3.91 -60.57 -10.12
C GLY A 61 2.79 -60.80 -9.11
N SER A 62 2.14 -59.71 -8.69
CA SER A 62 0.92 -59.77 -7.88
C SER A 62 -0.06 -58.74 -8.42
N SER A 63 -1.18 -59.20 -8.95
CA SER A 63 -2.18 -58.37 -9.61
C SER A 63 -2.78 -57.33 -8.65
N THR A 64 -3.22 -57.78 -7.47
CA THR A 64 -3.89 -56.89 -6.49
C THR A 64 -2.95 -55.83 -5.94
N ILE A 65 -1.73 -56.21 -5.54
CA ILE A 65 -0.75 -55.29 -4.96
C ILE A 65 -0.20 -54.35 -6.03
N GLY A 66 0.05 -54.87 -7.24
CA GLY A 66 0.54 -54.11 -8.38
C GLY A 66 -0.40 -53.01 -8.83
N ILE A 67 -1.68 -53.36 -9.02
CA ILE A 67 -2.73 -52.40 -9.38
C ILE A 67 -2.87 -51.33 -8.31
N ALA A 68 -2.95 -51.72 -7.03
CA ALA A 68 -3.08 -50.78 -5.93
C ALA A 68 -1.88 -49.82 -5.83
N TYR A 69 -0.66 -50.33 -5.97
CA TYR A 69 0.56 -49.53 -5.95
C TYR A 69 0.62 -48.52 -7.09
N LEU A 70 0.44 -48.97 -8.33
CA LEU A 70 0.53 -48.07 -9.49
C LEU A 70 -0.60 -47.05 -9.54
N LEU A 71 -1.85 -47.45 -9.30
CA LEU A 71 -2.96 -46.51 -9.33
C LEU A 71 -2.87 -45.48 -8.20
N SER A 72 -2.49 -45.89 -6.99
CA SER A 72 -2.28 -44.93 -5.90
C SER A 72 -1.14 -43.95 -6.20
N TYR A 73 -0.03 -44.44 -6.79
CA TYR A 73 1.08 -43.60 -7.23
C TYR A 73 0.64 -42.59 -8.30
N LEU A 74 -0.09 -43.02 -9.33
CA LEU A 74 -0.56 -42.14 -10.41
C LEU A 74 -1.50 -41.05 -9.88
N VAL A 75 -2.45 -41.40 -9.01
CA VAL A 75 -3.39 -40.43 -8.44
C VAL A 75 -2.66 -39.42 -7.55
N ILE A 76 -1.76 -39.87 -6.68
CA ILE A 76 -0.99 -38.99 -5.79
C ILE A 76 -0.07 -38.07 -6.61
N SER A 77 0.65 -38.62 -7.59
CA SER A 77 1.53 -37.85 -8.47
C SER A 77 0.76 -36.77 -9.24
N PHE A 78 -0.41 -37.14 -9.79
CA PHE A 78 -1.26 -36.20 -10.51
C PHE A 78 -1.76 -35.05 -9.62
N LEU A 79 -2.20 -35.35 -8.40
CA LEU A 79 -2.63 -34.32 -7.44
C LEU A 79 -1.48 -33.37 -7.06
N ILE A 80 -0.27 -33.89 -6.85
CA ILE A 80 0.90 -33.07 -6.53
C ILE A 80 1.25 -32.16 -7.71
N VAL A 81 1.31 -32.70 -8.93
CA VAL A 81 1.66 -31.92 -10.13
C VAL A 81 0.64 -30.82 -10.38
N ILE A 82 -0.66 -31.11 -10.28
CA ILE A 82 -1.71 -30.10 -10.45
C ILE A 82 -1.63 -29.03 -9.37
N ASN A 83 -1.51 -29.43 -8.10
CA ASN A 83 -1.49 -28.46 -7.01
C ASN A 83 -0.24 -27.57 -7.08
N MET A 84 0.92 -28.12 -7.45
CA MET A 84 2.13 -27.35 -7.73
C MET A 84 1.91 -26.37 -8.89
N TYR A 85 1.31 -26.83 -9.99
CA TYR A 85 1.07 -26.01 -11.17
C TYR A 85 0.12 -24.84 -10.87
N ILE A 86 -0.97 -25.09 -10.14
CA ILE A 86 -1.90 -24.06 -9.69
C ILE A 86 -1.18 -23.06 -8.77
N ALA A 87 -0.37 -23.53 -7.82
CA ALA A 87 0.37 -22.65 -6.92
C ALA A 87 1.32 -21.71 -7.68
N VAL A 88 2.10 -22.24 -8.62
CA VAL A 88 3.02 -21.44 -9.46
C VAL A 88 2.25 -20.42 -10.31
N ILE A 89 1.11 -20.82 -10.90
CA ILE A 89 0.26 -19.90 -11.67
C ILE A 89 -0.30 -18.80 -10.77
N LEU A 90 -0.80 -19.15 -9.58
CA LEU A 90 -1.37 -18.18 -8.65
C LEU A 90 -0.31 -17.21 -8.15
N GLU A 91 0.90 -17.67 -7.88
CA GLU A 91 2.02 -16.82 -7.49
C GLU A 91 2.41 -15.85 -8.61
N ASN A 92 2.53 -16.35 -9.85
CA ASN A 92 2.81 -15.50 -11.01
C ASN A 92 1.68 -14.51 -11.29
N TYR A 93 0.42 -14.94 -11.20
CA TYR A 93 -0.72 -14.06 -11.35
C TYR A 93 -0.73 -13.01 -10.25
N SER A 94 -0.50 -13.41 -8.99
CA SER A 94 -0.42 -12.50 -7.85
C SER A 94 0.65 -11.44 -8.08
N GLN A 95 1.88 -11.83 -8.43
CA GLN A 95 2.98 -10.90 -8.75
C GLN A 95 2.61 -9.96 -9.89
N ALA A 96 2.06 -10.47 -10.99
CA ALA A 96 1.64 -9.62 -12.11
C ALA A 96 0.52 -8.64 -11.73
N THR A 97 -0.42 -9.04 -10.85
CA THR A 97 -1.40 -8.09 -10.30
C THR A 97 -0.79 -7.10 -9.33
N GLU A 98 0.22 -7.49 -8.54
CA GLU A 98 0.93 -6.60 -7.60
C GLU A 98 1.70 -5.52 -8.37
N ASP A 99 2.41 -5.89 -9.44
CA ASP A 99 3.11 -4.96 -10.33
C ASP A 99 2.15 -3.95 -10.98
N VAL A 100 0.92 -4.36 -11.32
CA VAL A 100 -0.10 -3.47 -11.89
C VAL A 100 -0.85 -2.68 -10.82
N GLN A 101 -0.96 -3.21 -9.59
CA GLN A 101 -1.81 -2.63 -8.55
C GLN A 101 -1.07 -1.87 -7.46
N GLU A 102 0.26 -1.96 -7.31
CA GLU A 102 0.94 -1.36 -6.15
C GLU A 102 1.72 -0.08 -6.44
N GLY A 103 2.29 0.10 -7.64
CA GLY A 103 3.14 1.25 -7.97
C GLY A 103 2.45 2.46 -8.60
N LEU A 104 3.20 3.57 -8.64
CA LEU A 104 3.15 4.53 -9.74
C LEU A 104 4.07 4.01 -10.84
N THR A 105 3.59 3.98 -12.07
CA THR A 105 4.34 3.52 -13.24
C THR A 105 5.13 4.67 -13.86
N ASP A 106 6.12 4.36 -14.72
CA ASP A 106 6.86 5.37 -15.49
C ASP A 106 5.92 6.26 -16.33
N ASP A 107 4.85 5.68 -16.88
CA ASP A 107 3.82 6.40 -17.65
C ASP A 107 3.10 7.47 -16.81
N ASP A 108 2.91 7.24 -15.49
CA ASP A 108 2.28 8.22 -14.60
C ASP A 108 3.19 9.45 -14.35
N TYR A 109 4.51 9.24 -14.32
CA TYR A 109 5.48 10.32 -14.21
C TYR A 109 5.54 11.15 -15.49
N ASP A 110 5.51 10.49 -16.65
CA ASP A 110 5.47 11.16 -17.94
C ASP A 110 4.19 12.00 -18.10
N MET A 111 3.03 11.46 -17.73
CA MET A 111 1.75 12.19 -17.68
C MET A 111 1.84 13.44 -16.80
N TYR A 112 2.46 13.34 -15.61
CA TYR A 112 2.65 14.50 -14.73
C TYR A 112 3.45 15.62 -15.42
N TYR A 113 4.56 15.28 -16.08
CA TYR A 113 5.40 16.27 -16.76
C TYR A 113 4.75 16.84 -18.02
N GLU A 114 3.96 16.06 -18.75
CA GLU A 114 3.18 16.55 -19.89
C GLU A 114 2.18 17.64 -19.47
N ILE A 115 1.43 17.40 -18.39
CA ILE A 115 0.48 18.37 -17.87
C ILE A 115 1.22 19.57 -17.25
N TRP A 116 2.33 19.33 -16.56
CA TRP A 116 3.16 20.39 -15.97
C TRP A 116 3.59 21.45 -17.00
N GLN A 117 3.98 21.02 -18.21
CA GLN A 117 4.40 21.91 -19.29
C GLN A 117 3.33 22.92 -19.71
N GLN A 118 2.05 22.63 -19.46
CA GLN A 118 0.96 23.58 -19.73
C GLN A 118 0.95 24.74 -18.73
N PHE A 119 1.39 24.50 -17.49
CA PHE A 119 1.46 25.49 -16.42
C PHE A 119 2.80 26.23 -16.37
N ASP A 120 3.88 25.58 -16.80
CA ASP A 120 5.22 26.17 -16.96
C ASP A 120 5.79 25.98 -18.38
N PRO A 121 5.27 26.72 -19.40
CA PRO A 121 5.74 26.60 -20.78
C PRO A 121 7.19 27.07 -20.99
N LYS A 122 7.77 27.73 -19.99
CA LYS A 122 9.13 28.29 -20.04
C LYS A 122 10.18 27.35 -19.43
N GLY A 123 9.77 26.23 -18.85
CA GLY A 123 10.67 25.28 -18.19
C GLY A 123 11.42 25.89 -17.01
N THR A 124 10.77 26.80 -16.28
CA THR A 124 11.34 27.42 -15.07
C THR A 124 11.39 26.45 -13.88
N GLN A 125 10.68 25.33 -13.95
CA GLN A 125 10.48 24.35 -12.88
C GLN A 125 9.68 24.87 -11.68
N TYR A 126 9.06 26.05 -11.81
CA TYR A 126 8.24 26.66 -10.79
C TYR A 126 6.85 26.98 -11.31
N ILE A 127 5.84 26.79 -10.45
CA ILE A 127 4.49 27.35 -10.64
C ILE A 127 4.14 28.22 -9.46
N ARG A 128 3.15 29.10 -9.62
CA ARG A 128 2.66 29.90 -8.50
C ARG A 128 1.70 29.11 -7.60
N TYR A 129 1.64 29.49 -6.32
CA TYR A 129 0.77 28.88 -5.32
C TYR A 129 -0.72 28.89 -5.69
N ASP A 130 -1.20 29.95 -6.35
CA ASP A 130 -2.60 30.07 -6.78
C ASP A 130 -2.99 29.07 -7.88
N GLN A 131 -2.04 28.61 -8.70
CA GLN A 131 -2.30 27.68 -9.80
C GLN A 131 -2.32 26.22 -9.35
N LEU A 132 -1.82 25.89 -8.16
CA LEU A 132 -1.71 24.50 -7.70
C LEU A 132 -3.06 23.80 -7.57
N SER A 133 -4.09 24.50 -7.11
CA SER A 133 -5.43 23.91 -7.01
C SER A 133 -5.96 23.50 -8.37
N ASP A 134 -5.69 24.28 -9.42
CA ASP A 134 -6.08 23.97 -10.79
C ASP A 134 -5.20 22.88 -11.39
N PHE A 135 -3.89 22.93 -11.17
CA PHE A 135 -2.94 21.91 -11.63
C PHE A 135 -3.31 20.52 -11.13
N LEU A 136 -3.55 20.36 -9.82
CA LEU A 136 -3.90 19.06 -9.23
C LEU A 136 -5.26 18.50 -9.69
N ASP A 137 -6.15 19.37 -10.15
CA ASP A 137 -7.48 19.01 -10.64
C ASP A 137 -7.43 18.53 -12.10
N VAL A 138 -6.45 19.01 -12.89
CA VAL A 138 -6.26 18.67 -14.30
C VAL A 138 -5.44 17.40 -14.51
N LEU A 139 -4.58 17.02 -13.54
CA LEU A 139 -3.88 15.73 -13.54
C LEU A 139 -4.85 14.56 -13.78
N GLU A 140 -4.38 13.46 -14.34
CA GLU A 140 -5.21 12.25 -14.50
C GLU A 140 -4.99 11.26 -13.34
N PRO A 141 -5.89 10.29 -13.13
CA PRO A 141 -5.65 9.21 -12.19
C PRO A 141 -4.36 8.47 -12.56
N PRO A 142 -3.47 8.13 -11.60
CA PRO A 142 -3.70 8.08 -10.16
C PRO A 142 -3.35 9.36 -9.36
N LEU A 143 -2.70 10.35 -9.96
CA LEU A 143 -2.17 11.54 -9.27
C LEU A 143 -3.20 12.66 -9.08
N GLN A 144 -4.36 12.57 -9.72
CA GLN A 144 -5.43 13.57 -9.66
C GLN A 144 -5.99 13.82 -8.24
N ILE A 145 -6.17 15.10 -7.91
CA ILE A 145 -6.88 15.55 -6.71
C ILE A 145 -7.95 16.56 -7.10
N HIS A 146 -9.17 16.06 -7.28
CA HIS A 146 -10.34 16.85 -7.63
C HIS A 146 -10.64 17.99 -6.65
N LYS A 147 -11.15 19.10 -7.18
CA LYS A 147 -11.71 20.17 -6.35
C LYS A 147 -12.98 19.72 -5.62
N PRO A 148 -13.21 20.18 -4.38
CA PRO A 148 -12.38 21.11 -3.60
C PRO A 148 -11.17 20.41 -2.93
N ASN A 149 -9.95 20.77 -3.35
CA ASN A 149 -8.70 20.12 -2.93
C ASN A 149 -7.90 20.91 -1.87
N LYS A 150 -8.44 22.05 -1.39
CA LYS A 150 -7.73 22.93 -0.42
C LYS A 150 -7.27 22.22 0.84
N TYR A 151 -8.12 21.40 1.45
CA TYR A 151 -7.75 20.66 2.67
C TYR A 151 -6.65 19.63 2.41
N LYS A 152 -6.70 18.99 1.24
CA LYS A 152 -5.72 17.98 0.86
C LYS A 152 -4.34 18.60 0.61
N ILE A 153 -4.30 19.74 -0.10
CA ILE A 153 -3.09 20.54 -0.30
C ILE A 153 -2.46 20.95 1.03
N VAL A 154 -3.28 21.36 2.01
CA VAL A 154 -2.82 21.71 3.36
C VAL A 154 -2.27 20.49 4.10
N SER A 155 -2.87 19.31 3.94
CA SER A 155 -2.37 18.08 4.60
C SER A 155 -1.08 17.52 3.99
N MET A 156 -0.78 17.85 2.74
CA MET A 156 0.45 17.41 2.05
C MET A 156 1.69 18.24 2.42
N ASP A 157 1.53 19.37 3.11
CA ASP A 157 2.61 20.23 3.63
C ASP A 157 3.72 20.56 2.61
N ILE A 158 3.32 20.99 1.40
CA ILE A 158 4.25 21.25 0.29
C ILE A 158 5.03 22.55 0.58
N PRO A 159 6.37 22.57 0.41
CA PRO A 159 7.17 23.77 0.54
C PRO A 159 6.77 24.89 -0.45
N ILE A 160 6.75 26.13 0.04
CA ILE A 160 6.51 27.35 -0.75
C ILE A 160 7.78 28.19 -0.72
N CYS A 161 8.35 28.41 -1.90
CA CYS A 161 9.50 29.27 -2.13
C CYS A 161 9.13 30.75 -2.14
N LYS A 162 10.15 31.60 -2.02
CA LYS A 162 10.02 33.06 -2.09
C LYS A 162 9.28 33.51 -3.36
N GLY A 163 8.33 34.42 -3.19
CA GLY A 163 7.49 34.92 -4.29
C GLY A 163 6.24 34.09 -4.57
N ASP A 164 5.78 33.28 -3.60
CA ASP A 164 4.64 32.37 -3.72
C ASP A 164 4.83 31.37 -4.89
N LEU A 165 6.07 30.89 -5.05
CA LEU A 165 6.46 29.90 -6.05
C LEU A 165 6.59 28.51 -5.42
N MET A 166 6.31 27.46 -6.17
CA MET A 166 6.45 26.08 -5.73
C MET A 166 7.19 25.28 -6.78
N PHE A 167 8.05 24.39 -6.32
CA PHE A 167 8.94 23.62 -7.16
C PHE A 167 8.26 22.35 -7.66
N CYS A 168 8.51 22.01 -8.93
CA CYS A 168 7.96 20.84 -9.60
C CYS A 168 8.18 19.55 -8.81
N VAL A 169 9.43 19.29 -8.42
CA VAL A 169 9.81 18.05 -7.73
C VAL A 169 9.14 17.93 -6.36
N ASP A 170 9.03 19.03 -5.61
CA ASP A 170 8.40 19.03 -4.28
C ASP A 170 6.91 18.67 -4.36
N ILE A 171 6.22 19.13 -5.41
CA ILE A 171 4.82 18.80 -5.64
C ILE A 171 4.69 17.32 -6.02
N LEU A 172 5.54 16.81 -6.90
CA LEU A 172 5.53 15.42 -7.31
C LEU A 172 5.79 14.47 -6.12
N ASP A 173 6.81 14.76 -5.31
CA ASP A 173 7.14 14.00 -4.10
C ASP A 173 5.95 13.96 -3.11
N ALA A 174 5.29 15.10 -2.90
CA ALA A 174 4.11 15.17 -2.04
C ALA A 174 2.93 14.34 -2.58
N LEU A 175 2.72 14.32 -3.90
CA LEU A 175 1.67 13.52 -4.54
C LEU A 175 1.98 12.02 -4.48
N THR A 176 3.23 11.64 -4.71
CA THR A 176 3.68 10.25 -4.57
C THR A 176 3.46 9.76 -3.14
N LYS A 177 3.90 10.53 -2.13
CA LYS A 177 3.67 10.20 -0.71
C LYS A 177 2.18 10.08 -0.39
N ASP A 178 1.35 10.97 -0.93
CA ASP A 178 -0.09 10.92 -0.71
C ASP A 178 -0.74 9.68 -1.35
N PHE A 179 -0.32 9.29 -2.56
CA PHE A 179 -0.83 8.12 -3.25
C PHE A 179 -0.60 6.83 -2.44
N PHE A 180 0.62 6.62 -1.96
CA PHE A 180 0.95 5.45 -1.15
C PHE A 180 0.25 5.47 0.22
N ALA A 181 0.14 6.66 0.84
CA ALA A 181 -0.64 6.81 2.07
C ALA A 181 -2.12 6.43 1.90
N ARG A 182 -2.73 6.69 0.73
CA ARG A 182 -4.11 6.27 0.42
C ARG A 182 -4.26 4.76 0.24
N LYS A 183 -3.24 4.08 -0.29
CA LYS A 183 -3.24 2.61 -0.48
C LYS A 183 -3.03 1.82 0.81
N GLY A 184 -2.73 2.47 1.94
CA GLY A 184 -2.51 1.80 3.23
C GLY A 184 -1.09 1.28 3.43
N ASN A 185 -0.19 1.54 2.47
CA ASN A 185 1.24 1.33 2.57
C ASN A 185 1.90 2.70 2.78
N PRO A 186 1.92 3.26 4.00
CA PRO A 186 2.68 4.49 4.23
C PRO A 186 4.13 4.21 3.86
N ILE A 187 4.70 5.01 2.95
CA ILE A 187 6.13 5.00 2.71
C ILE A 187 6.79 5.48 4.01
N GLU A 188 7.18 4.55 4.89
CA GLU A 188 8.18 4.82 5.90
C GLU A 188 9.53 4.89 5.18
N GLU A 189 9.88 6.10 4.74
CA GLU A 189 11.09 6.45 3.98
C GLU A 189 11.24 5.71 2.63
N THR A 190 11.07 6.47 1.54
CA THR A 190 11.37 6.04 0.17
C THR A 190 12.88 5.79 0.07
N GLY A 191 13.33 4.58 0.42
CA GLY A 191 14.72 4.15 0.27
C GLY A 191 15.15 4.01 -1.19
N GLU A 192 14.22 4.03 -2.15
CA GLU A 192 14.50 3.74 -3.57
C GLU A 192 14.25 4.91 -4.54
N LEU A 193 13.53 5.95 -4.13
CA LEU A 193 13.65 7.27 -4.76
C LEU A 193 14.79 7.96 -4.03
N GLY A 194 16.01 7.62 -4.44
CA GLY A 194 17.26 7.94 -3.76
C GLY A 194 17.17 9.30 -3.10
N GLU A 195 17.36 9.30 -1.77
CA GLU A 195 17.41 10.47 -0.89
C GLU A 195 17.39 11.73 -1.74
N VAL A 196 16.20 12.34 -1.92
CA VAL A 196 16.15 13.73 -2.35
C VAL A 196 16.71 14.48 -1.16
N GLN A 197 18.04 14.44 -1.06
CA GLN A 197 18.86 15.38 -0.34
C GLN A 197 18.20 16.70 -0.65
N THR A 198 17.67 17.32 0.40
CA THR A 198 17.40 18.74 0.41
C THR A 198 18.64 19.37 -0.21
N ARG A 199 18.64 19.67 -1.51
CA ARG A 199 19.84 20.11 -2.22
C ARG A 199 20.08 21.52 -1.72
N PRO A 200 21.00 21.74 -0.76
CA PRO A 200 21.23 23.05 -0.22
C PRO A 200 22.16 23.73 -1.24
N GLY A 201 21.60 24.31 -2.30
CA GLY A 201 22.44 24.98 -3.29
C GLY A 201 21.91 25.21 -4.69
N GLU A 202 20.67 24.85 -5.04
CA GLU A 202 20.11 25.36 -6.30
C GLU A 202 19.87 26.87 -6.17
N THR A 203 20.58 27.64 -6.99
CA THR A 203 20.49 29.11 -7.03
C THR A 203 19.05 29.54 -7.28
N GLY A 204 18.34 29.97 -6.23
CA GLY A 204 16.94 30.43 -6.29
C GLY A 204 15.96 29.60 -5.49
N TYR A 205 16.33 28.40 -5.00
CA TYR A 205 15.48 27.58 -4.13
C TYR A 205 15.58 28.07 -2.67
N GLU A 206 14.75 29.05 -2.32
CA GLU A 206 14.61 29.58 -0.96
C GLU A 206 13.21 29.22 -0.41
N PRO A 207 13.03 28.08 0.30
CA PRO A 207 11.77 27.74 0.94
C PRO A 207 11.51 28.71 2.11
N VAL A 208 10.42 29.46 2.03
CA VAL A 208 10.04 30.49 3.03
C VAL A 208 8.86 30.02 3.88
N SER A 209 8.00 29.17 3.33
CA SER A 209 6.75 28.73 3.96
C SER A 209 6.37 27.34 3.48
N SER A 210 5.22 26.83 3.91
CA SER A 210 4.60 25.60 3.42
C SER A 210 3.09 25.77 3.26
N THR A 211 2.42 24.88 2.54
CA THR A 211 0.96 24.95 2.36
C THR A 211 0.21 24.89 3.70
N LEU A 212 0.71 24.11 4.66
CA LEU A 212 0.16 24.07 6.02
C LEU A 212 0.39 25.38 6.77
N TRP A 213 1.61 25.91 6.69
CA TRP A 213 1.98 27.15 7.37
C TRP A 213 1.20 28.35 6.84
N ARG A 214 1.05 28.46 5.51
CA ARG A 214 0.26 29.50 4.83
C ARG A 214 -1.19 29.53 5.31
N GLN A 215 -1.82 28.37 5.48
CA GLN A 215 -3.18 28.28 5.99
C GLN A 215 -3.28 28.73 7.46
N ARG A 216 -2.27 28.45 8.29
CA ARG A 216 -2.21 28.97 9.67
C ARG A 216 -2.04 30.48 9.69
N GLU A 217 -1.20 31.04 8.84
CA GLU A 217 -1.01 32.49 8.71
C GLU A 217 -2.32 33.20 8.32
N GLU A 218 -3.03 32.70 7.31
CA GLU A 218 -4.33 33.26 6.90
C GLU A 218 -5.36 33.22 8.03
N TYR A 219 -5.40 32.13 8.79
CA TYR A 219 -6.30 31.97 9.92
C TYR A 219 -5.96 32.98 11.03
N CYS A 220 -4.69 33.08 11.41
CA CYS A 220 -4.21 34.05 12.40
C CYS A 220 -4.48 35.49 11.95
N ALA A 221 -4.27 35.81 10.68
CA ALA A 221 -4.55 37.13 10.11
C ALA A 221 -6.05 37.46 10.23
N ARG A 222 -6.94 36.53 9.88
CA ARG A 222 -8.40 36.70 10.02
C ARG A 222 -8.80 36.89 11.48
N LEU A 223 -8.21 36.13 12.41
CA LEU A 223 -8.48 36.25 13.83
C LEU A 223 -8.10 37.64 14.36
N ILE A 224 -6.89 38.12 14.04
CA ILE A 224 -6.41 39.45 14.44
C ILE A 224 -7.27 40.54 13.82
N GLN A 225 -7.59 40.44 12.53
CA GLN A 225 -8.45 41.41 11.83
C GLN A 225 -9.84 41.47 12.47
N ASN A 226 -10.43 40.33 12.82
CA ASN A 226 -11.73 40.27 13.48
C ASN A 226 -11.67 40.88 14.90
N ALA A 227 -10.64 40.53 15.68
CA ALA A 227 -10.41 41.11 17.01
C ALA A 227 -10.25 42.63 16.93
N TRP A 228 -9.47 43.13 15.97
CA TRP A 228 -9.26 44.56 15.75
C TRP A 228 -10.52 45.28 15.30
N ARG A 229 -11.31 44.71 14.38
CA ARG A 229 -12.60 45.28 13.94
C ARG A 229 -13.57 45.40 15.11
N LYS A 230 -13.68 44.36 15.96
CA LYS A 230 -14.51 44.36 17.16
C LYS A 230 -14.06 45.42 18.17
N HIS A 231 -12.74 45.51 18.42
CA HIS A 231 -12.18 46.54 19.29
C HIS A 231 -12.42 47.95 18.75
N LYS A 232 -12.26 48.17 17.44
CA LYS A 232 -12.53 49.46 16.80
C LYS A 232 -14.00 49.87 16.90
N GLN A 233 -14.94 48.93 16.75
CA GLN A 233 -16.38 49.19 16.95
C GLN A 233 -16.70 49.57 18.40
N GLN A 234 -16.10 48.89 19.38
CA GLN A 234 -16.25 49.25 20.79
C GLN A 234 -15.63 50.62 21.13
N ARG A 235 -14.55 51.02 20.43
CA ARG A 235 -13.88 52.31 20.64
C ARG A 235 -14.53 53.49 19.92
N LEU A 236 -15.18 53.26 18.77
CA LEU A 236 -16.01 54.28 18.10
C LEU A 236 -17.41 54.39 18.71
N GLY A 237 -17.83 53.44 19.55
CA GLY A 237 -19.14 53.41 20.20
C GLY A 237 -19.08 53.67 21.71
N GLY A 238 -18.66 54.84 22.17
CA GLY A 238 -18.94 55.25 23.56
C GLY A 238 -18.73 56.76 23.84
N PRO A 239 -19.46 57.39 24.80
CA PRO A 239 -20.56 56.90 25.63
C PRO A 239 -21.92 57.52 25.24
N SER A 240 -23.02 56.79 25.45
CA SER A 240 -24.34 57.40 25.69
C SER A 240 -24.65 57.25 27.17
N GLU A 241 -24.42 58.31 27.95
CA GLU A 241 -25.18 58.60 29.18
C GLU A 241 -26.65 58.83 28.75
N GLU A 242 -27.74 58.40 29.39
CA GLU A 242 -28.03 57.98 30.76
C GLU A 242 -29.16 56.92 30.74
N SER A 243 -29.13 55.96 31.68
CA SER A 243 -30.26 55.68 32.58
C SER A 243 -29.79 54.74 33.69
N ASP A 244 -29.89 55.23 34.92
CA ASP A 244 -29.52 54.60 36.18
C ASP A 244 -30.06 53.18 36.39
N ASP A 245 -29.22 52.30 36.93
CA ASP A 245 -29.64 51.37 37.99
C ASP A 245 -28.41 50.98 38.86
N PRO A 246 -28.44 51.16 40.20
CA PRO A 246 -27.28 50.96 41.05
C PRO A 246 -27.36 49.61 41.79
N ASP A 247 -26.78 48.54 41.23
CA ASP A 247 -26.22 47.46 42.04
C ASP A 247 -25.48 46.41 41.19
N THR A 248 -24.15 46.51 41.07
CA THR A 248 -23.29 45.31 40.96
C THR A 248 -21.80 45.62 41.18
N ASP A 249 -21.22 44.93 42.16
CA ASP A 249 -19.84 44.98 42.67
C ASP A 249 -18.74 44.81 41.57
N PRO A 250 -17.69 45.66 41.52
CA PRO A 250 -16.65 45.60 40.49
C PRO A 250 -15.55 44.59 40.84
N ARG A 251 -15.86 43.29 40.85
CA ARG A 251 -14.82 42.24 40.86
C ARG A 251 -15.27 41.09 39.97
N VAL A 252 -14.65 41.02 38.80
CA VAL A 252 -14.42 39.85 37.89
C VAL A 252 -14.50 40.36 36.45
N ARG A 253 -13.41 40.97 35.96
CA ARG A 253 -13.13 41.02 34.51
C ARG A 253 -12.15 39.88 34.22
N GLN A 254 -12.67 38.66 34.15
CA GLN A 254 -11.93 37.54 33.62
C GLN A 254 -12.21 37.48 32.12
N THR A 255 -11.19 37.72 31.30
CA THR A 255 -11.22 37.54 29.85
C THR A 255 -11.45 36.07 29.54
N ALA A 256 -12.71 35.65 29.42
CA ALA A 256 -13.07 34.37 28.84
C ALA A 256 -12.96 34.51 27.32
N VAL A 257 -11.93 33.90 26.74
CA VAL A 257 -11.88 33.62 25.30
C VAL A 257 -12.92 32.53 25.03
N LEU A 258 -14.11 32.94 24.60
CA LEU A 258 -15.10 32.02 24.04
C LEU A 258 -14.54 31.48 22.72
N VAL A 259 -14.05 30.24 22.75
CA VAL A 259 -13.80 29.44 21.56
C VAL A 259 -15.17 29.00 21.05
N GLU A 260 -15.72 29.78 20.12
CA GLU A 260 -16.87 29.35 19.35
C GLU A 260 -16.36 28.36 18.30
N SER A 261 -16.53 27.06 18.56
CA SER A 261 -16.29 26.05 17.53
C SER A 261 -17.43 26.17 16.52
N ASP A 262 -17.12 26.56 15.28
CA ASP A 262 -18.06 26.49 14.17
C ASP A 262 -18.42 25.02 13.91
N GLY A 263 -19.47 24.55 14.59
CA GLY A 263 -20.05 23.24 14.37
C GLY A 263 -20.90 23.27 13.10
N PHE A 264 -20.44 22.60 12.05
CA PHE A 264 -21.24 22.39 10.85
C PHE A 264 -22.32 21.33 11.13
N VAL A 265 -23.59 21.72 11.00
CA VAL A 265 -24.75 20.82 11.14
C VAL A 265 -24.88 20.00 9.86
N THR A 266 -24.67 18.67 9.94
CA THR A 266 -25.06 17.77 8.86
C THR A 266 -26.59 17.58 8.88
N LYS A 267 -27.20 17.40 7.71
CA LYS A 267 -28.67 17.39 7.49
C LYS A 267 -29.47 16.32 8.25
N ASN A 268 -28.84 15.47 9.06
CA ASN A 268 -29.50 14.37 9.78
C ASN A 268 -29.41 14.47 11.32
N GLY A 269 -29.32 15.69 11.88
CA GLY A 269 -29.74 15.95 13.26
C GLY A 269 -28.94 15.29 14.40
N HIS A 270 -27.76 14.72 14.15
CA HIS A 270 -26.89 14.21 15.21
C HIS A 270 -25.62 15.05 15.37
N ARG A 271 -25.45 15.59 16.59
CA ARG A 271 -24.34 16.44 17.01
C ARG A 271 -23.28 15.56 17.67
N VAL A 272 -22.15 15.31 17.00
CA VAL A 272 -20.99 14.63 17.60
C VAL A 272 -20.09 15.69 18.23
N VAL A 273 -19.94 15.66 19.55
CA VAL A 273 -19.07 16.56 20.32
C VAL A 273 -17.76 15.83 20.60
N ILE A 274 -16.66 16.30 20.04
CA ILE A 274 -15.31 15.80 20.34
C ILE A 274 -14.71 16.69 21.43
N HIS A 275 -14.53 16.14 22.64
CA HIS A 275 -13.82 16.81 23.72
C HIS A 275 -12.31 16.55 23.61
N SER A 276 -11.52 17.57 23.31
CA SER A 276 -10.07 17.56 23.59
C SER A 276 -9.85 18.04 25.03
N ARG A 277 -9.37 17.14 25.90
CA ARG A 277 -8.80 17.52 27.20
C ARG A 277 -7.29 17.72 27.02
N SER A 278 -6.79 18.90 27.38
CA SER A 278 -5.36 19.10 27.67
C SER A 278 -5.22 19.66 29.10
N PRO A 279 -4.37 19.07 29.95
CA PRO A 279 -4.16 19.50 31.33
C PRO A 279 -3.23 20.72 31.40
N SER A 280 -3.62 21.74 32.17
CA SER A 280 -2.81 22.92 32.44
C SER A 280 -1.84 22.66 33.60
N VAL A 281 -0.54 22.80 33.31
CA VAL A 281 0.54 22.89 34.31
C VAL A 281 0.50 24.28 34.93
N THR A 282 0.29 24.36 36.25
CA THR A 282 0.36 25.60 37.02
C THR A 282 1.78 25.96 37.41
N SER A 283 2.04 27.26 37.28
CA SER A 283 3.30 27.99 37.45
C SER A 283 3.89 27.92 38.86
N ARG A 284 5.22 27.88 38.92
CA ARG A 284 6.05 28.29 40.07
C ARG A 284 6.07 29.82 40.24
N THR A 285 6.65 30.24 41.37
CA THR A 285 7.15 31.58 41.81
C THR A 285 6.17 32.40 42.67
N ALA A 286 6.56 33.03 43.80
CA ALA A 286 7.82 33.09 44.57
C ALA A 286 7.56 33.71 45.97
N ASP A 287 8.53 33.53 46.88
CA ASP A 287 8.97 34.37 48.02
C ASP A 287 7.94 35.01 48.98
N VAL A 288 7.90 34.54 50.24
CA VAL A 288 8.60 35.09 51.45
C VAL A 288 8.84 33.92 52.42
#